data_AF-A0A1H2V388-F1
#
_entry.id   AF-A0A1H2V388-F1
#
_cell.length_a   1.000
_cell.length_b   1.000
_cell.length_c   1.000
_cell.angle_alpha   90.00
_cell.angle_beta   90.00
_cell.angle_gamma   90.00
#
_symmetry.space_group_name_H-M   'P 1'
#
loop_
_entity.id
_entity.type
_entity.pdbx_description
1 polymer ?
#
loop_
_entity_poly.entity_id
_entity_poly.type
_entity_poly.pdbx_seq_one_letter_code
_entity_poly.pdbx_strand_id
1 'polypeptide(L)'
;MWRVYRSSFYCGNRLPHHSRRAGNASMGTLAENNPETVYEYVAEESEVTMHQLAYLLVEGVGMNGGYSFRNHIAIRGNTLHVSSQGWAPSTQAPGSSSAVFNMRAELRDGDLLVEAAALENSGVNAWPDDPRYTPRGHATIRLPEPQAGKKISLRLQGTFIYQTSSGSVSPMPPSTSKTISIQAVAK
;
A
#
# COMPACT_ATOMS: atom_id res chain seq x y z
N MET A 1 -31.33 57.35 -45.47
CA MET A 1 -32.55 57.59 -44.66
C MET A 1 -32.17 58.59 -43.58
N TRP A 2 -32.95 59.66 -43.41
CA TRP A 2 -32.60 60.92 -42.71
C TRP A 2 -32.98 60.95 -41.22
N ARG A 3 -32.16 61.66 -40.40
CA ARG A 3 -32.44 62.59 -39.26
C ARG A 3 -31.15 62.67 -38.42
N VAL A 4 -30.34 63.73 -38.34
CA VAL A 4 -30.49 65.16 -37.95
C VAL A 4 -31.07 65.36 -36.55
N TYR A 5 -30.25 65.87 -35.61
CA TYR A 5 -30.32 67.18 -34.89
C TYR A 5 -29.03 67.30 -34.00
N ARG A 6 -28.14 68.28 -34.24
CA ARG A 6 -27.89 69.54 -33.45
C ARG A 6 -27.78 69.32 -31.93
N SER A 7 -26.93 69.95 -31.11
CA SER A 7 -25.96 71.08 -31.11
C SER A 7 -25.63 71.23 -29.61
N SER A 8 -24.45 71.52 -29.06
CA SER A 8 -23.61 72.71 -29.17
C SER A 8 -22.44 72.57 -28.17
N PHE A 9 -21.31 73.14 -28.56
CA PHE A 9 -20.27 73.83 -27.78
C PHE A 9 -20.44 73.99 -26.26
N TYR A 10 -19.37 73.74 -25.49
CA TYR A 10 -18.56 74.83 -24.91
C TYR A 10 -17.10 74.38 -24.66
N CYS A 11 -16.20 75.31 -24.97
CA CYS A 11 -14.75 75.30 -24.79
C CYS A 11 -14.42 75.74 -23.34
N GLY A 12 -13.32 75.24 -22.73
CA GLY A 12 -12.86 75.81 -21.46
C GLY A 12 -11.80 75.01 -20.69
N ASN A 13 -10.54 75.39 -20.87
CA ASN A 13 -9.32 74.90 -20.21
C ASN A 13 -9.35 74.91 -18.66
N ARG A 14 -8.71 73.91 -18.02
CA ARG A 14 -7.57 74.05 -17.08
C ARG A 14 -7.28 72.73 -16.32
N LEU A 15 -6.05 72.23 -16.47
CA LEU A 15 -5.33 71.49 -15.41
C LEU A 15 -4.66 72.54 -14.49
N PRO A 16 -4.46 72.28 -13.18
CA PRO A 16 -3.30 71.49 -12.76
C PRO A 16 -3.50 70.56 -11.53
N HIS A 17 -2.55 69.61 -11.43
CA HIS A 17 -2.08 68.80 -10.31
C HIS A 17 -2.68 69.01 -8.90
N HIS A 18 -3.18 67.94 -8.26
CA HIS A 18 -2.54 67.30 -7.09
C HIS A 18 -3.33 66.07 -6.55
N SER A 19 -2.61 64.95 -6.43
CA SER A 19 -2.64 63.88 -5.40
C SER A 19 -3.91 63.07 -5.03
N ARG A 20 -3.70 61.73 -5.13
CA ARG A 20 -4.04 60.63 -4.18
C ARG A 20 -5.47 60.08 -4.11
N ARG A 21 -5.65 58.86 -4.65
CA ARG A 21 -5.92 57.56 -3.97
C ARG A 21 -6.51 56.59 -5.02
N ALA A 22 -5.77 55.57 -5.45
CA ALA A 22 -5.75 54.23 -4.86
C ALA A 22 -7.13 53.53 -4.92
N GLY A 23 -7.29 52.64 -5.90
CA GLY A 23 -8.48 51.81 -6.07
C GLY A 23 -8.37 50.80 -7.22
N ASN A 24 -7.19 50.21 -7.46
CA ASN A 24 -7.13 48.99 -8.26
C ASN A 24 -7.35 47.82 -7.31
N ALA A 25 -8.60 47.36 -7.22
CA ALA A 25 -8.93 46.08 -6.63
C ALA A 25 -8.39 44.99 -7.55
N SER A 26 -7.13 44.59 -7.35
CA SER A 26 -6.64 43.31 -7.84
C SER A 26 -7.42 42.23 -7.08
N MET A 27 -8.37 41.58 -7.76
CA MET A 27 -8.81 40.24 -7.37
C MET A 27 -7.60 39.33 -7.45
N GLY A 28 -6.80 39.31 -6.39
CA GLY A 28 -5.97 38.16 -6.09
C GLY A 28 -6.93 37.03 -5.80
N THR A 29 -7.05 36.09 -6.72
CA THR A 29 -7.45 34.73 -6.35
C THR A 29 -6.49 34.32 -5.25
N LEU A 30 -6.97 34.35 -4.01
CA LEU A 30 -6.34 33.70 -2.88
C LEU A 30 -6.20 32.24 -3.29
N ALA A 31 -5.02 31.89 -3.78
CA ALA A 31 -4.54 30.53 -3.65
C ALA A 31 -4.61 30.24 -2.16
N GLU A 32 -5.63 29.47 -1.77
CA GLU A 32 -5.74 28.86 -0.46
C GLU A 32 -4.62 27.82 -0.36
N ASN A 33 -3.38 28.32 -0.24
CA ASN A 33 -2.26 27.55 0.24
C ASN A 33 -2.52 27.34 1.72
N ASN A 34 -3.32 26.33 2.04
CA ASN A 34 -3.49 25.88 3.41
C ASN A 34 -2.14 25.27 3.85
N PRO A 35 -1.41 25.87 4.78
CA PRO A 35 -0.10 25.38 5.18
C PRO A 35 -0.29 24.10 6.01
N GLU A 36 0.31 23.03 5.51
CA GLU A 36 0.57 21.76 6.20
C GLU A 36 -0.64 20.84 6.48
N THR A 37 -1.41 20.51 5.43
CA THR A 37 -2.14 19.23 5.48
C THR A 37 -1.13 18.10 5.65
N VAL A 38 -1.07 17.53 6.84
CA VAL A 38 -0.22 16.36 7.14
C VAL A 38 -0.89 15.13 6.53
N TYR A 39 -0.15 14.35 5.76
CA TYR A 39 -0.63 13.10 5.19
C TYR A 39 -0.08 11.92 5.96
N GLU A 40 -0.88 10.86 6.09
CA GLU A 40 -0.45 9.58 6.61
C GLU A 40 -0.90 8.45 5.68
N TYR A 41 -0.16 7.34 5.70
CA TYR A 41 -0.52 6.17 4.94
C TYR A 41 -1.49 5.29 5.71
N VAL A 42 -2.55 4.86 5.02
CA VAL A 42 -3.51 3.87 5.51
C VAL A 42 -3.56 2.71 4.53
N ALA A 43 -3.41 1.50 5.04
CA ALA A 43 -3.59 0.28 4.27
C ALA A 43 -5.08 -0.03 4.10
N GLU A 44 -5.48 -0.48 2.91
CA GLU A 44 -6.86 -0.89 2.62
C GLU A 44 -7.30 -2.08 3.49
N GLU A 45 -6.39 -3.01 3.74
CA GLU A 45 -6.61 -4.18 4.60
C GLU A 45 -5.52 -4.23 5.67
N SER A 46 -5.91 -4.35 6.95
CA SER A 46 -4.99 -4.60 8.07
C SER A 46 -4.73 -6.09 8.29
N GLU A 47 -5.61 -6.97 7.82
CA GLU A 47 -5.44 -8.42 7.83
C GLU A 47 -5.79 -9.01 6.47
N VAL A 48 -4.92 -9.89 5.98
CA VAL A 48 -5.05 -10.50 4.66
C VAL A 48 -4.80 -11.99 4.77
N THR A 49 -5.79 -12.80 4.39
CA THR A 49 -5.61 -14.25 4.25
C THR A 49 -5.47 -14.65 2.79
N MET A 50 -4.40 -15.38 2.47
CA MET A 50 -4.16 -15.98 1.16
C MET A 50 -4.36 -17.48 1.27
N HIS A 51 -5.25 -18.04 0.45
CA HIS A 51 -5.47 -19.48 0.35
C HIS A 51 -5.03 -19.97 -1.03
N GLN A 52 -4.22 -21.02 -1.05
CA GLN A 52 -3.78 -21.66 -2.27
C GLN A 52 -4.19 -23.12 -2.24
N LEU A 53 -5.13 -23.50 -3.11
CA LEU A 53 -5.33 -24.90 -3.44
C LEU A 53 -4.16 -25.36 -4.28
N ALA A 54 -3.53 -26.46 -3.90
CA ALA A 54 -2.39 -26.99 -4.61
C ALA A 54 -2.28 -28.50 -4.44
N TYR A 55 -1.58 -29.13 -5.38
CA TYR A 55 -1.31 -30.55 -5.40
C TYR A 55 0.12 -30.84 -4.92
N LEU A 56 0.30 -31.85 -4.06
CA LEU A 56 1.61 -32.35 -3.66
C LEU A 56 1.83 -33.75 -4.24
N LEU A 57 2.91 -33.91 -4.99
CA LEU A 57 3.37 -35.20 -5.53
C LEU A 57 4.06 -36.04 -4.44
N VAL A 58 3.36 -36.32 -3.36
CA VAL A 58 3.84 -37.15 -2.25
C VAL A 58 2.82 -38.25 -1.98
N GLU A 59 3.31 -39.48 -1.88
CA GLU A 59 2.49 -40.66 -1.56
C GLU A 59 1.74 -40.44 -0.25
N GLY A 60 0.43 -40.73 -0.24
CA GLY A 60 -0.43 -40.53 0.93
C GLY A 60 -0.88 -39.08 1.21
N VAL A 61 -0.37 -38.07 0.48
CA VAL A 61 -0.75 -36.66 0.67
C VAL A 61 -1.73 -36.16 -0.40
N GLY A 62 -1.52 -36.51 -1.67
CA GLY A 62 -2.45 -36.21 -2.78
C GLY A 62 -2.89 -34.74 -2.89
N MET A 63 -4.21 -34.49 -3.02
CA MET A 63 -4.82 -33.15 -3.13
C MET A 63 -4.75 -32.30 -1.86
N ASN A 64 -4.17 -32.78 -0.75
CA ASN A 64 -4.01 -32.02 0.49
C ASN A 64 -2.76 -31.10 0.49
N GLY A 65 -2.26 -30.74 -0.70
CA GLY A 65 -1.13 -29.84 -0.89
C GLY A 65 -1.44 -28.36 -0.72
N GLY A 66 -2.71 -28.03 -0.44
CA GLY A 66 -3.12 -26.66 -0.21
C GLY A 66 -2.44 -26.04 1.01
N TYR A 67 -2.25 -24.73 0.96
CA TYR A 67 -1.64 -23.97 2.04
C TYR A 67 -2.30 -22.60 2.16
N SER A 68 -2.11 -21.95 3.30
CA SER A 68 -2.58 -20.60 3.54
C SER A 68 -1.57 -19.76 4.29
N PHE A 69 -1.70 -18.45 4.11
CA PHE A 69 -0.98 -17.44 4.86
C PHE A 69 -1.97 -16.46 5.46
N ARG A 70 -1.87 -16.22 6.76
CA ARG A 70 -2.53 -15.09 7.41
C ARG A 70 -1.51 -14.00 7.64
N ASN A 71 -1.78 -12.81 7.11
CA ASN A 71 -0.89 -11.68 7.14
C ASN A 71 -1.55 -10.55 7.92
N HIS A 72 -0.77 -9.84 8.70
CA HIS A 72 -1.17 -8.64 9.42
C HIS A 72 -0.30 -7.48 8.93
N ILE A 73 -0.94 -6.35 8.66
CA ILE A 73 -0.34 -5.13 8.13
C ILE A 73 -0.65 -3.99 9.10
N ALA A 74 0.41 -3.33 9.58
CA ALA A 74 0.29 -2.14 10.40
C ALA A 74 1.22 -1.05 9.91
N ILE A 75 0.70 0.17 9.83
CA ILE A 75 1.49 1.36 9.50
C ILE A 75 1.65 2.19 10.77
N ARG A 76 2.90 2.52 11.11
CA ARG A 76 3.24 3.32 12.30
C ARG A 76 4.19 4.44 11.87
N GLY A 77 3.67 5.66 11.78
CA GLY A 77 4.41 6.76 11.16
C GLY A 77 4.75 6.41 9.71
N ASN A 78 6.03 6.51 9.36
CA ASN A 78 6.51 6.24 8.00
C ASN A 78 7.07 4.82 7.82
N THR A 79 6.55 3.87 8.59
CA THR A 79 7.06 2.49 8.64
C THR A 79 5.91 1.50 8.51
N LEU A 80 6.04 0.58 7.57
CA LEU A 80 5.13 -0.52 7.31
C LEU A 80 5.65 -1.78 8.00
N HIS A 81 4.87 -2.32 8.92
CA HIS A 81 5.13 -3.59 9.57
C HIS A 81 4.24 -4.66 8.98
N VAL A 82 4.85 -5.76 8.54
CA VAL A 82 4.16 -6.92 8.00
C VAL A 82 4.49 -8.12 8.87
N SER A 83 3.48 -8.85 9.30
CA SER A 83 3.62 -10.12 10.02
C SER A 83 2.86 -11.20 9.27
N SER A 84 3.39 -12.41 9.20
CA SER A 84 2.73 -13.52 8.50
C SER A 84 2.87 -14.82 9.27
N GLN A 85 1.88 -15.69 9.14
CA GLN A 85 1.91 -17.06 9.62
C GLN A 85 1.42 -18.02 8.54
N GLY A 86 2.15 -19.11 8.33
CA GLY A 86 1.83 -20.15 7.35
C GLY A 86 1.07 -21.33 7.95
N TRP A 87 0.24 -22.00 7.14
CA TRP A 87 -0.45 -23.23 7.50
C TRP A 87 -0.67 -24.12 6.28
N ALA A 88 -0.60 -25.44 6.46
CA ALA A 88 -1.01 -26.41 5.43
C ALA A 88 -1.56 -27.67 6.12
N PRO A 89 -2.64 -28.30 5.60
CA PRO A 89 -3.17 -29.54 6.18
C PRO A 89 -2.16 -30.69 6.18
N SER A 90 -1.30 -30.76 5.15
CA SER A 90 -0.31 -31.82 4.99
C SER A 90 0.73 -31.88 6.12
N THR A 91 0.94 -30.79 6.85
CA THR A 91 1.87 -30.76 8.00
C THR A 91 1.28 -31.37 9.27
N GLN A 92 -0.02 -31.66 9.28
CA GLN A 92 -0.74 -32.27 10.40
C GLN A 92 -0.89 -33.79 10.23
N ALA A 93 -0.47 -34.36 9.09
CA ALA A 93 -0.60 -35.79 8.83
C ALA A 93 0.43 -36.61 9.65
N PRO A 94 0.04 -37.77 10.21
CA PRO A 94 0.99 -38.69 10.84
C PRO A 94 2.12 -39.08 9.89
N GLY A 95 3.37 -38.94 10.33
CA GLY A 95 4.56 -39.19 9.49
C GLY A 95 5.02 -37.99 8.65
N SER A 96 4.37 -36.82 8.79
CA SER A 96 4.89 -35.58 8.25
C SER A 96 6.19 -35.19 8.97
N SER A 97 7.27 -34.94 8.23
CA SER A 97 8.56 -34.58 8.84
C SER A 97 8.67 -33.08 9.12
N SER A 98 8.30 -32.19 8.19
CA SER A 98 8.28 -30.74 8.41
C SER A 98 7.79 -29.99 7.18
N ALA A 99 7.56 -28.69 7.33
CA ALA A 99 7.32 -27.77 6.23
C ALA A 99 8.03 -26.45 6.42
N VAL A 100 8.44 -25.86 5.30
CA VAL A 100 9.01 -24.51 5.25
C VAL A 100 7.99 -23.63 4.54
N PHE A 101 7.59 -22.55 5.20
CA PHE A 101 6.82 -21.51 4.54
C PHE A 101 7.66 -20.24 4.48
N ASN A 102 7.71 -19.63 3.30
CA ASN A 102 8.39 -18.37 3.11
C ASN A 102 7.37 -17.31 2.69
N MET A 103 7.58 -16.09 3.15
CA MET A 103 6.80 -14.93 2.75
C MET A 103 7.73 -13.81 2.36
N ARG A 104 7.38 -13.10 1.28
CA ARG A 104 8.07 -11.90 0.82
C ARG A 104 7.05 -10.77 0.68
N ALA A 105 7.41 -9.60 1.19
CA ALA A 105 6.68 -8.36 1.00
C ALA A 105 7.41 -7.49 -0.03
N GLU A 106 6.70 -6.96 -1.01
CA GLU A 106 7.19 -6.02 -2.02
C GLU A 106 6.35 -4.75 -1.96
N LEU A 107 6.98 -3.62 -1.63
CA LEU A 107 6.37 -2.31 -1.74
C LEU A 107 6.60 -1.78 -3.16
N ARG A 108 5.53 -1.35 -3.82
CA ARG A 108 5.58 -0.86 -5.21
C ARG A 108 4.86 0.46 -5.37
N ASP A 109 5.41 1.33 -6.22
CA ASP A 109 4.79 2.56 -6.68
C ASP A 109 4.46 2.39 -8.17
N GLY A 110 3.20 2.08 -8.48
CA GLY A 110 2.82 1.51 -9.78
C GLY A 110 3.58 0.21 -10.06
N ASP A 111 4.26 0.15 -11.22
CA ASP A 111 5.06 -1.01 -11.62
C ASP A 111 6.47 -1.03 -10.98
N LEU A 112 6.91 0.10 -10.41
CA LEU A 112 8.24 0.24 -9.83
C LEU A 112 8.32 -0.47 -8.48
N LEU A 113 9.30 -1.37 -8.33
CA LEU A 113 9.65 -1.94 -7.03
C LEU A 113 10.40 -0.89 -6.20
N VAL A 114 9.82 -0.48 -5.07
CA VAL A 114 10.42 0.49 -4.15
C VAL A 114 11.33 -0.24 -3.15
N GLU A 115 10.80 -1.27 -2.49
CA GLU A 115 11.53 -2.05 -1.51
C GLU A 115 10.96 -3.48 -1.46
N ALA A 116 11.79 -4.45 -1.09
CA ALA A 116 11.35 -5.82 -0.86
C ALA A 116 12.04 -6.41 0.37
N ALA A 117 11.28 -7.16 1.17
CA ALA A 117 11.78 -7.82 2.36
C ALA A 117 11.26 -9.25 2.45
N ALA A 118 12.13 -10.20 2.75
CA ALA A 118 11.72 -11.52 3.22
C ALA A 118 11.24 -11.38 4.66
N LEU A 119 10.19 -12.12 5.03
CA LEU A 119 9.70 -12.13 6.40
C LEU A 119 10.51 -13.15 7.19
N GLU A 120 11.28 -12.66 8.15
CA GLU A 120 12.14 -13.46 9.00
C GLU A 120 11.46 -13.76 10.32
N ASN A 121 11.80 -14.87 10.97
CA ASN A 121 11.32 -15.19 12.32
C ASN A 121 12.12 -14.39 13.37
N SER A 122 12.07 -13.06 13.26
CA SER A 122 12.78 -12.11 14.10
C SER A 122 11.91 -10.86 14.32
N GLY A 123 12.05 -10.23 15.48
CA GLY A 123 11.32 -9.01 15.84
C GLY A 123 9.94 -9.25 16.47
N VAL A 124 9.10 -8.21 16.49
CA VAL A 124 7.80 -8.21 17.14
C VAL A 124 6.76 -8.81 16.19
N ASN A 125 6.22 -9.98 16.55
CA ASN A 125 5.16 -10.63 15.79
C ASN A 125 3.77 -10.22 16.31
N ALA A 126 2.81 -10.02 15.41
CA ALA A 126 1.43 -9.73 15.78
C ALA A 126 0.65 -10.98 16.25
N TRP A 127 1.14 -12.17 15.93
CA TRP A 127 0.41 -13.42 16.15
C TRP A 127 0.78 -14.10 17.48
N PRO A 128 -0.21 -14.64 18.22
CA PRO A 128 0.05 -15.49 19.38
C PRO A 128 0.70 -16.82 18.95
N ASP A 129 1.28 -17.53 19.92
CA ASP A 129 1.83 -18.86 19.69
C ASP A 129 0.70 -19.88 19.45
N ASP A 130 0.42 -20.20 18.18
CA ASP A 130 -0.46 -21.29 17.76
C ASP A 130 0.36 -22.42 17.10
N PRO A 131 0.35 -23.65 17.63
CA PRO A 131 1.15 -24.76 17.10
C PRO A 131 0.69 -25.22 15.71
N ARG A 132 -0.52 -24.85 15.27
CA ARG A 132 -1.00 -25.16 13.92
C ARG A 132 -0.31 -24.29 12.89
N TYR A 133 -0.01 -23.03 13.23
CA TYR A 133 0.49 -22.02 12.31
C TYR A 133 2.01 -21.82 12.49
N THR A 134 2.77 -22.38 11.56
CA THR A 134 4.24 -22.31 11.56
C THR A 134 4.77 -22.36 10.12
N PRO A 135 5.81 -21.59 9.77
CA PRO A 135 6.51 -20.56 10.52
C PRO A 135 5.76 -19.23 10.57
N ARG A 136 6.15 -18.42 11.55
CA ARG A 136 5.78 -17.02 11.69
C ARG A 136 6.95 -16.15 11.23
N GLY A 137 6.66 -15.09 10.49
CA GLY A 137 7.69 -14.17 10.01
C GLY A 137 7.23 -12.71 10.13
N HIS A 138 8.19 -11.81 10.19
CA HIS A 138 7.98 -10.37 10.24
C HIS A 138 8.96 -9.65 9.33
N ALA A 139 8.50 -8.55 8.75
CA ALA A 139 9.32 -7.60 8.01
C ALA A 139 8.88 -6.18 8.32
N THR A 140 9.83 -5.26 8.29
CA THR A 140 9.59 -3.83 8.38
C THR A 140 10.14 -3.17 7.12
N ILE A 141 9.33 -2.34 6.48
CA ILE A 141 9.64 -1.62 5.24
C ILE A 141 9.46 -0.14 5.50
N ARG A 142 10.39 0.69 5.02
CA ARG A 142 10.25 2.16 5.11
C ARG A 142 9.31 2.63 4.01
N LEU A 143 8.31 3.43 4.39
CA LEU A 143 7.42 4.05 3.42
C LEU A 143 8.10 5.32 2.86
N PRO A 144 7.88 5.67 1.58
CA PRO A 144 8.29 6.97 1.06
C PRO A 144 7.51 8.10 1.75
N GLU A 145 7.87 9.36 1.56
CA GLU A 145 7.09 10.47 2.12
C GLU A 145 5.64 10.46 1.57
N PRO A 146 4.62 10.55 2.44
CA PRO A 146 3.22 10.60 2.01
C PRO A 146 2.91 11.93 1.31
N GLN A 147 2.16 11.85 0.22
CA GLN A 147 1.77 13.01 -0.59
C GLN A 147 0.29 12.91 -0.98
N ALA A 148 -0.36 14.05 -1.18
CA ALA A 148 -1.76 14.10 -1.59
C ALA A 148 -2.04 13.20 -2.80
N GLY A 149 -3.00 12.28 -2.65
CA GLY A 149 -3.41 11.38 -3.73
C GLY A 149 -2.41 10.27 -4.07
N LYS A 150 -1.29 10.16 -3.35
CA LYS A 150 -0.30 9.10 -3.58
C LYS A 150 -0.87 7.74 -3.17
N LYS A 151 -0.73 6.77 -4.07
CA LYS A 151 -1.12 5.38 -3.87
C LYS A 151 0.07 4.49 -4.15
N ILE A 152 0.39 3.63 -3.20
CA ILE A 152 1.39 2.58 -3.34
C ILE A 152 0.70 1.23 -3.11
N SER A 153 1.37 0.15 -3.47
CA SER A 153 0.84 -1.19 -3.30
C SER A 153 1.81 -2.07 -2.54
N LEU A 154 1.27 -2.96 -1.72
CA LEU A 154 2.02 -4.00 -1.05
C LEU A 154 1.64 -5.33 -1.69
N ARG A 155 2.61 -5.97 -2.36
CA ARG A 155 2.46 -7.32 -2.89
C ARG A 155 3.07 -8.32 -1.91
N LEU A 156 2.25 -9.20 -1.39
CA LEU A 156 2.64 -10.33 -0.55
C LEU A 156 2.76 -11.56 -1.44
N GLN A 157 3.89 -12.27 -1.34
CA GLN A 157 4.12 -13.51 -2.08
C GLN A 157 4.59 -14.60 -1.12
N GLY A 158 3.80 -15.68 -1.05
CA GLY A 158 4.06 -16.82 -0.18
C GLY A 158 4.45 -18.07 -0.96
N THR A 159 5.35 -18.87 -0.40
CA THR A 159 5.70 -20.21 -0.91
C THR A 159 5.68 -21.23 0.21
N PHE A 160 5.35 -22.48 -0.14
CA PHE A 160 5.30 -23.61 0.76
C PHE A 160 6.19 -24.72 0.20
N ILE A 161 7.01 -25.33 1.04
CA ILE A 161 7.83 -26.49 0.70
C ILE A 161 7.56 -27.57 1.74
N TYR A 162 7.11 -28.73 1.28
CA TYR A 162 6.92 -29.90 2.12
C TYR A 162 8.23 -30.68 2.21
N GLN A 163 8.65 -31.05 3.42
CA GLN A 163 9.88 -31.82 3.63
C GLN A 163 9.52 -33.25 4.04
N THR A 164 10.17 -34.22 3.39
CA THR A 164 10.11 -35.66 3.70
C THR A 164 11.49 -36.13 4.16
N SER A 165 11.58 -37.34 4.73
CA SER A 165 12.86 -37.99 5.00
C SER A 165 13.72 -38.22 3.74
N SER A 166 13.08 -38.27 2.57
CA SER A 166 13.72 -38.51 1.27
C SER A 166 14.03 -37.24 0.47
N GLY A 167 13.58 -36.06 0.91
CA GLY A 167 13.82 -34.82 0.17
C GLY A 167 12.80 -33.72 0.46
N SER A 168 12.61 -32.83 -0.51
CA SER A 168 11.64 -31.72 -0.43
C SER A 168 10.79 -31.68 -1.69
N VAL A 169 9.51 -31.38 -1.51
CA VAL A 169 8.53 -31.29 -2.59
C VAL A 169 7.81 -29.96 -2.50
N SER A 170 7.81 -29.23 -3.62
CA SER A 170 7.02 -28.02 -3.77
C SER A 170 5.62 -28.36 -4.29
N PRO A 171 4.58 -27.68 -3.80
CA PRO A 171 3.22 -27.85 -4.28
C PRO A 171 3.10 -27.29 -5.71
N MET A 172 2.06 -27.73 -6.42
CA MET A 172 1.67 -27.18 -7.71
C MET A 172 0.28 -26.53 -7.57
N PRO A 173 0.15 -25.19 -7.65
CA PRO A 173 1.21 -24.21 -7.94
C PRO A 173 2.15 -23.92 -6.74
N PRO A 174 3.41 -23.51 -7.01
CA PRO A 174 4.46 -23.39 -5.99
C PRO A 174 4.38 -22.12 -5.15
N SER A 175 3.58 -21.14 -5.57
CA SER A 175 3.44 -19.86 -4.89
C SER A 175 2.04 -19.29 -5.00
N THR A 176 1.70 -18.43 -4.05
CA THR A 176 0.50 -17.59 -4.08
C THR A 176 0.89 -16.14 -3.83
N SER A 177 0.09 -15.20 -4.31
CA SER A 177 0.32 -13.79 -4.03
C SER A 177 -0.96 -12.99 -3.96
N LYS A 178 -0.94 -11.93 -3.16
CA LYS A 178 -2.02 -10.93 -3.10
C LYS A 178 -1.41 -9.54 -3.02
N THR A 179 -2.03 -8.61 -3.72
CA THR A 179 -1.66 -7.19 -3.69
C THR A 179 -2.75 -6.43 -2.95
N ILE A 180 -2.36 -5.53 -2.05
CA ILE A 180 -3.26 -4.60 -1.37
C ILE A 180 -2.85 -3.15 -1.64
N SER A 181 -3.82 -2.23 -1.62
CA SER A 181 -3.54 -0.81 -1.77
C SER A 181 -3.16 -0.16 -0.44
N ILE A 182 -2.23 0.79 -0.47
CA ILE A 182 -1.90 1.69 0.63
C ILE A 182 -2.03 3.11 0.09
N GLN A 183 -2.84 3.94 0.75
CA GLN A 183 -3.19 5.27 0.27
C GLN A 183 -2.76 6.33 1.27
N ALA A 184 -2.21 7.44 0.77
CA ALA A 184 -1.96 8.61 1.58
C ALA A 184 -3.28 9.38 1.77
N VAL A 185 -3.68 9.57 3.02
CA VAL A 185 -4.89 10.31 3.42
C VAL A 185 -4.48 11.51 4.26
N ALA A 186 -5.28 12.58 4.19
CA ALA A 186 -5.09 13.72 5.08
C ALA A 186 -5.43 13.29 6.51
N LYS A 187 -4.57 13.70 7.45
CA LYS A 187 -4.73 13.44 8.89
C LYS A 187 -5.76 14.36 9.54
#